data_AF-A0A6B3KSL0-F1
#
_entry.id   AF-A0A6B3KSL0-F1
#
_cell.length_a   1.000
_cell.length_b   1.000
_cell.length_c   1.000
_cell.angle_alpha   90.00
_cell.angle_beta   90.00
_cell.angle_gamma   90.00
#
_symmetry.space_group_name_H-M   'P 1'
#
loop_
_entity.id
_entity.type
_entity.pdbx_description
1 polymer ?
#
loop_
_entity_poly.entity_id
_entity_poly.type
_entity_poly.pdbx_seq_one_letter_code
_entity_poly.pdbx_strand_id
1 'polypeptide(L)'
;MKAQDILRQSAQHIEDRAKSRDQQGGERSMARTVTAFNALTGHTISERDGWLFMVVLKAARACSTSTGLPDDYEDAAAYVALAGESVA
;
A
#
# COMPACT_ATOMS: atom_id res chain seq x y z
N MET A 1 -6.60 -13.35 -15.31
CA MET A 1 -6.91 -13.22 -13.87
C MET A 1 -8.24 -12.51 -13.72
N LYS A 2 -9.17 -12.97 -12.87
CA LYS A 2 -10.42 -12.24 -12.59
C LYS A 2 -10.21 -11.25 -11.46
N ALA A 3 -11.07 -10.25 -11.33
CA ALA A 3 -10.98 -9.24 -10.26
C ALA A 3 -10.91 -9.87 -8.86
N GLN A 4 -11.69 -10.93 -8.59
CA GLN A 4 -11.62 -11.62 -7.30
C GLN A 4 -10.28 -12.32 -7.03
N ASP A 5 -9.55 -12.71 -8.07
CA ASP A 5 -8.25 -13.38 -7.91
C ASP A 5 -7.18 -12.35 -7.52
N ILE A 6 -7.26 -11.13 -8.09
CA ILE A 6 -6.42 -10.00 -7.68
C ILE A 6 -6.63 -9.71 -6.20
N LEU A 7 -7.89 -9.56 -5.74
CA LEU A 7 -8.18 -9.27 -4.34
C LEU A 7 -7.66 -10.35 -3.38
N ARG A 8 -7.74 -11.64 -3.76
CA ARG A 8 -7.19 -12.73 -2.95
C ARG A 8 -5.66 -12.67 -2.87
N GLN A 9 -5.00 -12.37 -3.98
CA GLN A 9 -3.54 -12.20 -3.97
C GLN A 9 -3.12 -10.96 -3.18
N SER A 10 -3.85 -9.85 -3.30
CA SER A 10 -3.63 -8.65 -2.47
C SER A 10 -3.73 -8.95 -0.97
N ALA A 11 -4.72 -9.73 -0.55
CA ALA A 11 -4.84 -10.17 0.83
C ALA A 11 -3.63 -11.02 1.27
N GLN A 12 -3.17 -11.94 0.42
CA GLN A 12 -1.98 -12.73 0.70
C GLN A 12 -0.72 -11.86 0.83
N HIS A 13 -0.57 -10.82 -0.01
CA HIS A 13 0.55 -9.88 0.09
C HIS A 13 0.58 -9.14 1.43
N ILE A 14 -0.59 -8.77 1.96
CA ILE A 14 -0.71 -8.16 3.30
C ILE A 14 -0.27 -9.16 4.38
N GLU A 15 -0.78 -10.40 4.33
CA GLU A 15 -0.39 -11.43 5.30
C GLU A 15 1.12 -11.77 5.25
N ASP A 16 1.70 -11.80 4.05
CA ASP A 16 3.12 -12.14 3.88
C ASP A 16 4.04 -10.99 4.33
N ARG A 17 3.60 -9.74 4.12
CA ARG A 17 4.25 -8.58 4.76
C ARG A 17 4.14 -8.68 6.27
N ALA A 18 2.97 -9.06 6.79
CA ALA A 18 2.80 -9.24 8.23
C ALA A 18 3.77 -10.26 8.82
N LYS A 19 3.92 -11.43 8.19
CA LYS A 19 4.86 -12.48 8.64
C LYS A 19 6.33 -12.02 8.67
N SER A 20 6.71 -11.11 7.77
CA SER A 20 8.12 -10.71 7.58
C SER A 20 8.48 -9.38 8.24
N ARG A 21 7.51 -8.52 8.52
CA ARG A 21 7.74 -7.12 8.91
C ARG A 21 6.85 -6.62 10.04
N ASP A 22 5.77 -7.32 10.39
CA ASP A 22 4.90 -6.83 11.46
C ASP A 22 5.59 -6.89 12.81
N GLN A 23 5.34 -5.83 13.57
CA GLN A 23 5.61 -5.78 14.99
C GLN A 23 4.29 -5.98 15.74
N GLN A 24 4.31 -6.02 17.07
CA GLN A 24 3.06 -6.07 17.85
C GLN A 24 2.14 -4.91 17.43
N GLY A 25 1.02 -5.23 16.76
CA GLY A 25 0.03 -4.27 16.29
C GLY A 25 0.04 -3.94 14.79
N GLY A 26 0.50 -4.84 13.90
CA GLY A 26 0.26 -4.77 12.44
C GLY A 26 1.38 -4.13 11.61
N GLU A 27 1.11 -3.88 10.32
CA GLU A 27 2.09 -3.30 9.38
C GLU A 27 2.25 -1.79 9.61
N ARG A 28 3.20 -1.40 10.47
CA ARG A 28 3.46 0.00 10.86
C ARG A 28 4.43 0.77 9.95
N SER A 29 4.78 0.21 8.79
CA SER A 29 5.78 0.81 7.90
C SER A 29 5.34 2.16 7.33
N MET A 30 4.05 2.33 7.05
CA MET A 30 3.56 3.59 6.50
C MET A 30 3.50 4.70 7.56
N ALA A 31 2.97 4.44 8.76
CA ALA A 31 3.03 5.38 9.88
C ALA A 31 4.45 5.94 10.10
N ARG A 32 5.44 5.04 10.18
CA ARG A 32 6.86 5.42 10.37
C ARG A 32 7.39 6.24 9.20
N THR A 33 7.06 5.85 7.97
CA THR A 33 7.44 6.57 6.75
C THR A 33 6.90 7.99 6.78
N VAL A 34 5.61 8.15 7.06
CA VAL A 34 4.94 9.45 7.09
C VAL A 34 5.48 10.34 8.20
N THR A 35 5.71 9.81 9.40
CA THR A 35 6.35 10.57 10.49
C THR A 35 7.71 11.11 10.07
N ALA A 36 8.56 10.27 9.49
CA ALA A 36 9.89 10.68 9.03
C ALA A 36 9.79 11.70 7.88
N PHE A 37 8.92 11.46 6.91
CA PHE A 37 8.71 12.34 5.77
C PHE A 37 8.28 13.74 6.21
N ASN A 38 7.28 13.83 7.09
CA ASN A 38 6.80 15.09 7.63
C ASN A 38 7.92 15.84 8.38
N ALA A 39 8.70 15.13 9.21
CA ALA A 39 9.81 15.73 9.97
C ALA A 39 10.93 16.28 9.05
N LEU A 40 11.23 15.59 7.95
CA LEU A 40 12.29 15.98 7.02
C LEU A 40 11.89 17.12 6.07
N THR A 41 10.61 17.15 5.68
CA THR A 41 10.13 18.06 4.61
C THR A 41 9.36 19.26 5.15
N GLY A 42 8.90 19.22 6.41
CA GLY A 42 8.00 20.22 6.97
C GLY A 42 6.54 20.09 6.52
N HIS A 43 6.19 19.01 5.81
CA HIS A 43 4.81 18.71 5.44
C HIS A 43 4.03 18.04 6.58
N THR A 44 2.72 17.92 6.39
CA THR A 44 1.83 17.21 7.32
C THR A 44 0.84 16.39 6.54
N ILE A 45 1.25 15.16 6.21
CA ILE A 45 0.37 14.14 5.61
C ILE A 45 0.02 13.07 6.67
N SER A 46 -1.12 12.41 6.51
CA SER A 46 -1.54 11.28 7.34
C SER A 46 -1.01 9.94 6.82
N GLU A 47 -1.10 8.88 7.64
CA GLU A 47 -0.78 7.52 7.20
C GLU A 47 -1.63 7.09 5.98
N ARG A 48 -2.93 7.43 6.00
CA ARG A 48 -3.83 7.22 4.86
C ARG A 48 -3.32 7.92 3.60
N ASP A 49 -2.86 9.15 3.69
CA ASP A 49 -2.33 9.88 2.53
C ASP A 49 -1.08 9.21 1.96
N GLY A 50 -0.22 8.65 2.83
CA GLY A 50 0.92 7.85 2.42
C GLY A 50 0.52 6.59 1.63
N TRP A 51 -0.49 5.85 2.10
CA TRP A 51 -1.02 4.70 1.37
C TRP A 51 -1.65 5.11 0.03
N LEU A 52 -2.45 6.18 0.00
CA LEU A 52 -3.04 6.70 -1.24
C LEU A 52 -1.97 7.14 -2.24
N PHE A 53 -0.86 7.72 -1.78
CA PHE A 53 0.28 8.04 -2.63
C PHE A 53 0.88 6.77 -3.26
N MET A 54 1.00 5.68 -2.50
CA MET A 54 1.47 4.39 -3.02
C MET A 54 0.50 3.75 -4.02
N VAL A 55 -0.81 3.95 -3.85
CA VAL A 55 -1.81 3.56 -4.86
C VAL A 55 -1.58 4.31 -6.18
N VAL A 56 -1.37 5.63 -6.11
CA VAL A 56 -1.06 6.44 -7.29
C VAL A 56 0.24 5.98 -7.97
N LEU A 57 1.27 5.65 -7.20
CA LEU A 57 2.51 5.08 -7.72
C LEU A 57 2.27 3.79 -8.51
N LYS A 58 1.47 2.87 -7.97
CA LYS A 58 1.16 1.60 -8.62
C LYS A 58 0.31 1.80 -9.87
N ALA A 59 -0.67 2.70 -9.85
CA ALA A 59 -1.42 3.08 -11.04
C ALA A 59 -0.52 3.69 -12.12
N ALA A 60 0.42 4.58 -11.74
CA ALA A 60 1.37 5.17 -12.68
C ALA A 60 2.28 4.11 -13.33
N ARG A 61 2.74 3.11 -12.56
CA ARG A 61 3.52 1.98 -13.08
C ARG A 61 2.72 1.11 -14.04
N ALA A 62 1.48 0.78 -13.68
CA ALA A 62 0.59 0.03 -14.57
C ALA A 62 0.44 0.73 -15.94
N CYS A 63 0.24 2.06 -15.92
CA CYS A 63 0.12 2.88 -17.13
C CYS A 63 1.42 3.06 -17.91
N SER A 64 2.59 2.76 -17.33
CA SER A 64 3.88 2.85 -18.03
C SER A 64 4.16 1.68 -18.97
N THR A 65 3.32 0.63 -18.92
CA THR A 65 3.35 -0.51 -19.84
C THR A 65 2.00 -0.63 -20.54
N SER A 66 1.91 -1.40 -21.63
CA SER A 66 0.68 -1.51 -22.42
C SER A 66 -0.51 -2.12 -21.66
N THR A 67 -0.26 -2.92 -20.61
CA THR A 67 -1.30 -3.63 -19.84
C THR A 67 -1.14 -3.58 -18.33
N GLY A 68 -0.07 -2.98 -17.82
CA GLY A 68 0.39 -3.17 -16.44
C GLY A 68 0.98 -4.56 -16.18
N LEU A 69 1.72 -4.70 -15.08
CA LEU A 69 2.09 -6.01 -14.54
C LEU A 69 1.06 -6.44 -13.48
N PRO A 70 0.82 -7.76 -13.27
CA PRO A 70 -0.12 -8.23 -12.26
C PRO A 70 0.12 -7.63 -10.86
N ASP A 71 1.39 -7.55 -10.45
CA ASP A 71 1.83 -6.97 -9.18
C ASP A 71 1.44 -5.48 -9.03
N ASP A 72 1.29 -4.72 -10.13
CA ASP A 72 0.88 -3.32 -10.03
C ASP A 72 -0.55 -3.21 -9.47
N TYR A 73 -1.45 -4.06 -9.94
CA TYR A 73 -2.85 -4.05 -9.54
C TYR A 73 -3.06 -4.74 -8.18
N GLU A 74 -2.34 -5.83 -7.93
CA GLU A 74 -2.38 -6.55 -6.65
C GLU A 74 -1.90 -5.66 -5.50
N ASP A 75 -0.77 -4.98 -5.67
CA ASP A 75 -0.28 -4.05 -4.64
C ASP A 75 -1.16 -2.80 -4.52
N ALA A 76 -1.69 -2.26 -5.62
CA ALA A 76 -2.62 -1.12 -5.54
C ALA A 76 -3.84 -1.48 -4.68
N ALA A 77 -4.45 -2.66 -4.89
CA ALA A 77 -5.57 -3.11 -4.08
C ALA A 77 -5.17 -3.36 -2.61
N ALA A 78 -3.98 -3.92 -2.35
CA ALA A 78 -3.47 -4.08 -0.99
C ALA A 78 -3.26 -2.72 -0.28
N TYR A 79 -2.70 -1.73 -0.96
CA TYR A 79 -2.50 -0.39 -0.41
C TYR A 79 -3.82 0.35 -0.16
N VAL A 80 -4.84 0.17 -1.00
CA VAL A 80 -6.18 0.71 -0.72
C VAL A 80 -6.76 0.08 0.55
N ALA A 81 -6.61 -1.23 0.75
CA ALA A 81 -7.08 -1.91 1.95
C ALA A 81 -6.36 -1.38 3.21
N LEU A 82 -5.02 -1.26 3.18
CA LEU A 82 -4.21 -0.72 4.27
C LEU A 82 -4.52 0.77 4.55
N ALA A 83 -4.87 1.55 3.51
CA ALA A 83 -5.36 2.92 3.70
C ALA A 83 -6.67 2.94 4.51
N GLY A 84 -7.60 2.02 4.21
CA GLY A 84 -8.84 1.85 4.97
C GLY A 84 -8.59 1.40 6.41
N GLU A 85 -7.70 0.43 6.61
CA GLU A 85 -7.30 -0.05 7.94
C GLU A 85 -6.71 1.08 8.80
N SER A 86 -5.91 1.98 8.22
CA SER A 86 -5.28 3.09 8.96
C SER A 86 -6.25 4.10 9.60
N VAL A 87 -7.54 4.02 9.26
CA VAL A 87 -8.60 4.89 9.79
C VAL A 87 -9.77 4.12 10.43
N ALA A 88 -9.65 2.80 10.56
CA ALA A 88 -10.64 1.93 11.21
C ALA A 88 -10.37 1.80 12.72
#